data_AF-A0A1Q9JG45-F1
#
_entry.id   AF-A0A1Q9JG45-F1
#
_cell.length_a   1.000
_cell.length_b   1.000
_cell.length_c   1.000
_cell.angle_alpha   90.00
_cell.angle_beta   90.00
_cell.angle_gamma   90.00
#
_symmetry.space_group_name_H-M   'P 1'
#
loop_
_entity.id
_entity.type
_entity.pdbx_description
1 polymer ?
#
loop_
_entity_poly.entity_id
_entity_poly.type
_entity_poly.pdbx_seq_one_letter_code
_entity_poly.pdbx_strand_id
1 'polypeptide(L)'
;MMTTIYCEQTERGVHSFFMVNDGYEYYLFSQNYRKGVQEYYSRGVSLNESINYSRAHKDSAIERTMSKIPMYVKYIEKEYGIEVLEKTKKKNRYCNFSMNRCV
;
A
#
# COMPACT_ATOMS: atom_id res chain seq x y z
N MET A 1 -5.96 1.57 -13.40
CA MET A 1 -4.71 1.16 -12.75
C MET A 1 -5.09 0.31 -11.55
N MET A 2 -4.66 -0.95 -11.53
CA MET A 2 -4.91 -1.86 -10.40
C MET A 2 -3.60 -1.98 -9.62
N THR A 3 -3.59 -1.38 -8.43
CA THR A 3 -2.47 -1.49 -7.51
C THR A 3 -2.75 -2.63 -6.54
N THR A 4 -1.80 -3.55 -6.44
CA THR A 4 -1.93 -4.75 -5.61
C THR A 4 -0.83 -4.76 -4.56
N ILE A 5 -1.20 -5.12 -3.33
CA ILE A 5 -0.28 -5.36 -2.23
C ILE A 5 -0.22 -6.86 -2.01
N TYR A 6 0.98 -7.41 -1.94
CA TYR A 6 1.17 -8.82 -1.61
C TYR A 6 2.36 -9.01 -0.67
N CYS A 7 2.46 -10.19 -0.07
CA CYS A 7 3.60 -10.53 0.76
C CYS A 7 4.17 -11.91 0.42
N GLU A 8 5.47 -12.03 0.61
CA GLU A 8 6.20 -13.29 0.47
C GLU A 8 6.88 -13.65 1.78
N GLN A 9 6.90 -14.95 2.07
CA GLN A 9 7.66 -15.48 3.19
C GLN A 9 9.13 -15.62 2.76
N THR A 10 10.02 -14.98 3.51
CA THR A 10 11.46 -15.23 3.41
C THR A 10 11.88 -16.36 4.36
N GLU A 11 12.98 -17.05 4.02
CA GLU A 11 13.50 -18.25 4.72
C GLU A 11 13.73 -18.06 6.23
N ARG A 12 13.78 -16.83 6.72
CA ARG A 12 14.07 -16.48 8.12
C ARG A 12 12.84 -16.15 8.97
N GLY A 13 11.64 -16.53 8.54
CA GLY A 13 10.41 -16.25 9.31
C GLY A 13 10.01 -14.77 9.29
N VAL A 14 10.33 -14.10 8.19
CA VAL A 14 10.00 -12.70 7.92
C VAL A 14 9.06 -12.66 6.72
N HIS A 15 8.11 -11.74 6.72
CA HIS A 15 7.34 -11.38 5.54
C HIS A 15 7.90 -10.10 4.96
N SER A 16 8.15 -10.11 3.66
CA SER A 16 8.42 -8.90 2.88
C SER A 16 7.16 -8.52 2.12
N PHE A 17 6.80 -7.24 2.20
CA PHE A 17 5.62 -6.67 1.56
C PHE A 17 6.02 -5.86 0.34
N PHE A 18 5.26 -6.06 -0.72
CA PHE A 18 5.49 -5.42 -2.00
C PHE A 18 4.20 -4.80 -2.52
N MET A 19 4.37 -3.71 -3.26
CA MET A 19 3.32 -3.09 -4.05
C MET A 19 3.63 -3.29 -5.52
N VAL A 20 2.66 -3.80 -6.27
CA VAL A 20 2.73 -3.84 -7.73
C VAL A 20 1.85 -2.73 -8.28
N ASN A 21 2.44 -1.86 -9.09
CA ASN A 21 1.72 -0.84 -9.85
C ASN A 21 2.22 -0.81 -11.29
N ASP A 22 1.30 -0.96 -12.25
CA ASP A 22 1.58 -0.93 -13.70
C ASP A 22 2.74 -1.87 -14.13
N GLY A 23 2.81 -3.05 -13.52
CA GLY A 23 3.84 -4.06 -13.80
C GLY A 23 5.18 -3.84 -13.10
N TYR A 24 5.34 -2.73 -12.37
CA TYR A 24 6.50 -2.46 -11.53
C TYR A 24 6.26 -2.88 -10.10
N GLU A 25 7.26 -3.49 -9.50
CA GLU A 25 7.24 -3.91 -8.11
C GLU A 25 8.06 -2.97 -7.23
N TYR A 26 7.49 -2.61 -6.08
CA TYR A 26 8.09 -1.72 -5.11
C TYR A 26 8.07 -2.40 -3.74
N TYR A 27 9.25 -2.53 -3.14
CA TYR A 27 9.36 -2.99 -1.76
C TYR A 27 8.78 -1.94 -0.80
N LEU A 28 7.95 -2.37 0.14
CA LEU A 28 7.37 -1.49 1.16
C LEU A 28 8.11 -1.63 2.49
N PHE A 29 8.03 -2.81 3.10
CA PHE A 29 8.62 -3.10 4.40
C PHE A 29 8.69 -4.60 4.65
N SER A 30 9.38 -4.97 5.73
CA SER A 30 9.41 -6.34 6.23
C SER A 30 8.94 -6.39 7.68
N GLN A 31 8.35 -7.51 8.08
CA GLN A 31 7.92 -7.76 9.46
C GLN A 31 7.94 -9.25 9.81
N ASN A 32 7.93 -9.58 11.10
CA ASN A 32 7.91 -10.98 11.54
C ASN A 32 6.69 -11.74 11.00
N TYR A 33 6.89 -13.02 10.67
CA TYR A 33 5.86 -13.91 10.17
C TYR A 33 4.65 -13.97 11.10
N ARG A 34 3.46 -13.83 10.50
CA ARG A 34 2.16 -14.00 11.16
C ARG A 34 1.24 -14.72 10.21
N LYS A 35 0.74 -15.90 10.62
CA LYS A 35 -0.08 -16.78 9.78
C LYS A 35 -1.29 -16.05 9.16
N GLY A 36 -2.08 -15.34 9.97
CA GLY A 36 -3.27 -14.62 9.46
C GLY A 36 -2.92 -13.51 8.46
N VAL A 37 -1.76 -12.87 8.63
CA VAL A 37 -1.27 -11.87 7.68
C VAL A 37 -0.81 -12.54 6.38
N GLN A 38 -0.17 -13.71 6.45
CA GLN A 38 0.24 -14.48 5.26
C GLN A 38 -0.99 -14.87 4.46
N GLU A 39 -1.97 -15.50 5.12
CA GLU A 39 -3.19 -15.98 4.48
C GLU A 39 -3.99 -14.84 3.82
N TYR A 40 -3.93 -13.64 4.41
CA TYR A 40 -4.60 -12.46 3.87
C TYR A 40 -3.88 -11.88 2.65
N TYR A 41 -2.56 -11.67 2.72
CA TYR A 41 -1.81 -10.93 1.69
C TYR A 41 -1.11 -11.80 0.64
N SER A 42 -0.92 -13.11 0.85
CA SER A 42 -0.16 -13.96 -0.08
C SER A 42 -0.80 -14.12 -1.46
N ARG A 43 -2.11 -13.89 -1.58
CA ARG A 43 -2.84 -13.97 -2.85
C ARG A 43 -2.85 -12.66 -3.63
N GLY A 44 -2.25 -11.62 -3.07
CA GLY A 44 -2.41 -10.25 -3.55
C GLY A 44 -3.78 -9.70 -3.15
N VAL A 45 -3.77 -8.48 -2.63
CA VAL A 45 -4.95 -7.75 -2.18
C VAL A 45 -4.91 -6.38 -2.84
N SER A 46 -6.05 -5.89 -3.31
CA SER A 46 -6.09 -4.54 -3.89
C SER A 46 -5.67 -3.50 -2.85
N LEU A 47 -5.06 -2.39 -3.27
CA LEU A 47 -4.65 -1.33 -2.34
C LEU A 47 -5.84 -0.83 -1.51
N ASN A 48 -7.02 -0.69 -2.11
CA ASN A 48 -8.23 -0.25 -1.42
C ASN A 48 -8.67 -1.22 -0.32
N GLU A 49 -8.56 -2.53 -0.55
CA GLU A 49 -8.85 -3.54 0.48
C GLU A 49 -7.77 -3.58 1.56
N SER A 50 -6.52 -3.40 1.16
CA SER A 50 -5.34 -3.37 2.05
C SER A 50 -5.35 -2.21 3.05
N ILE A 51 -6.22 -1.21 2.85
CA ILE A 51 -6.44 -0.09 3.77
C ILE A 51 -7.85 -0.07 4.35
N ASN A 52 -8.66 -1.08 4.05
CA ASN A 52 -10.03 -1.21 4.54
C ASN A 52 -10.07 -2.07 5.81
N TYR A 53 -10.02 -1.41 6.97
CA TYR A 53 -10.04 -2.06 8.29
C TYR A 53 -11.24 -2.99 8.53
N SER A 54 -12.39 -2.78 7.86
CA SER A 54 -13.53 -3.70 7.97
C SER A 54 -13.22 -5.12 7.49
N ARG A 55 -12.21 -5.29 6.63
CA ARG A 55 -11.74 -6.57 6.09
C ARG A 55 -10.77 -7.29 7.03
N ALA A 56 -10.32 -6.66 8.10
CA ALA A 56 -9.37 -7.27 9.04
C ALA A 56 -10.02 -8.33 9.94
N HIS A 57 -11.36 -8.47 9.93
CA HIS A 57 -12.10 -9.47 10.73
C HIS A 57 -11.70 -9.50 12.22
N LYS A 58 -11.40 -8.33 12.81
CA LYS A 58 -10.91 -8.15 14.20
C LYS A 58 -9.54 -8.79 14.49
N ASP A 59 -8.77 -9.13 13.45
CA ASP A 59 -7.38 -9.56 13.61
C ASP A 59 -6.47 -8.33 13.77
N SER A 60 -6.04 -8.10 15.01
CA SER A 60 -5.14 -7.00 15.36
C SER A 60 -3.79 -7.01 14.61
N ALA A 61 -3.30 -8.18 14.15
CA ALA A 61 -2.07 -8.25 13.37
C ALA A 61 -2.29 -7.76 11.94
N ILE A 62 -3.46 -8.05 11.35
CA ILE A 62 -3.86 -7.52 10.05
C ILE A 62 -4.07 -6.01 10.13
N GLU A 63 -4.80 -5.51 11.15
CA GLU A 63 -5.03 -4.07 11.34
C GLU A 63 -3.71 -3.28 11.49
N ARG A 64 -2.75 -3.82 12.26
CA ARG A 64 -1.40 -3.22 12.40
C ARG A 64 -0.59 -3.24 11.12
N THR A 65 -0.86 -4.19 10.22
CA THR A 65 -0.22 -4.23 8.91
C THR A 65 -0.86 -3.21 7.98
N MET A 66 -2.21 -3.16 7.96
CA MET A 66 -2.99 -2.17 7.19
C MET A 66 -2.62 -0.72 7.56
N SER A 67 -2.32 -0.44 8.83
CA SER A 67 -1.93 0.92 9.25
C SER A 67 -0.57 1.38 8.71
N LYS A 68 0.32 0.45 8.38
CA LYS A 68 1.63 0.74 7.78
C LYS A 68 1.54 1.03 6.29
N ILE A 69 0.65 0.34 5.58
CA ILE A 69 0.57 0.38 4.11
C ILE A 69 0.45 1.82 3.57
N PRO A 70 -0.48 2.68 4.04
CA PRO A 70 -0.59 4.05 3.55
C PRO A 70 0.69 4.87 3.71
N MET A 71 1.44 4.64 4.80
CA MET A 71 2.68 5.36 5.09
C MET A 71 3.77 4.99 4.07
N TYR A 72 3.97 3.70 3.82
CA TYR A 72 5.00 3.23 2.90
C TYR A 72 4.62 3.48 1.43
N VAL A 73 3.35 3.34 1.07
CA VAL A 73 2.90 3.72 -0.29
C VAL A 73 3.17 5.19 -0.55
N LYS A 74 2.89 6.08 0.40
CA LYS A 74 3.21 7.51 0.26
C LYS A 74 4.72 7.77 0.12
N TYR A 75 5.56 6.96 0.75
CA TYR A 75 7.01 7.04 0.58
C TYR A 75 7.40 6.70 -0.87
N ILE A 76 6.89 5.59 -1.41
CA ILE A 76 7.11 5.20 -2.81
C ILE A 76 6.57 6.22 -3.80
N GLU A 77 5.38 6.80 -3.57
CA GLU A 77 4.83 7.88 -4.40
C GLU A 77 5.79 9.07 -4.49
N LYS A 78 6.42 9.44 -3.36
CA LYS A 78 7.38 10.55 -3.31
C LYS A 78 8.72 10.19 -3.97
N GLU A 79 9.20 8.97 -3.77
CA GLU A 79 10.51 8.53 -4.25
C GLU A 79 10.52 8.28 -5.77
N TYR A 80 9.45 7.68 -6.30
CA TYR A 80 9.35 7.30 -7.71
C TYR A 80 8.43 8.23 -8.53
N GLY A 81 7.79 9.22 -7.91
CA GLY A 81 6.94 10.19 -8.59
C GLY A 81 5.63 9.61 -9.13
N ILE A 82 5.15 8.51 -8.56
CA ILE A 82 3.90 7.85 -8.96
C ILE A 82 2.72 8.32 -8.11
N GLU A 83 1.50 8.26 -8.65
CA GLU A 83 0.27 8.63 -7.95
C GLU A 83 -0.67 7.42 -7.82
N VAL A 84 -0.71 6.84 -6.62
CA VAL A 84 -1.40 5.58 -6.36
C VAL A 84 -2.60 5.80 -5.45
N LEU A 85 -2.42 6.50 -4.33
CA LEU A 85 -3.47 6.83 -3.36
C LEU A 85 -4.39 7.93 -3.90
N GLU A 86 -5.69 7.75 -3.74
CA GLU A 86 -6.70 8.77 -4.12
C GLU A 86 -6.48 10.11 -3.41
N LYS A 87 -5.96 10.08 -2.17
CA LYS A 87 -5.60 11.29 -1.43
C LYS A 87 -4.49 12.08 -2.14
N THR A 88 -3.51 11.38 -2.71
CA THR A 88 -2.38 11.98 -3.44
C THR A 88 -2.88 12.56 -4.76
N LYS A 89 -3.67 11.80 -5.52
CA LYS A 89 -4.34 12.27 -6.76
C LYS A 89 -5.19 13.51 -6.51
N LYS A 90 -6.01 13.51 -5.46
CA LYS A 90 -6.87 14.65 -5.09
C LYS A 90 -6.05 15.88 -4.72
N LYS A 91 -4.97 15.74 -3.94
CA LYS A 91 -4.07 16.85 -3.59
C LYS A 91 -3.44 17.47 -4.83
N ASN A 92 -2.91 16.66 -5.75
CA ASN A 92 -2.28 17.16 -6.97
C ASN A 92 -3.28 17.85 -7.89
N ARG A 93 -4.53 17.35 -7.99
CA ARG A 93 -5.60 18.06 -8.70
C ARG A 93 -5.87 19.46 -8.13
N TYR A 94 -5.93 19.63 -6.80
CA TYR A 94 -6.12 20.96 -6.21
C TYR A 94 -4.92 21.88 -6.47
N CYS A 95 -3.69 21.41 -6.29
CA CYS A 95 -2.49 22.21 -6.58
C CYS A 95 -2.46 22.67 -8.05
N ASN A 96 -2.80 21.79 -9.00
CA ASN A 96 -2.88 22.13 -10.42
C ASN A 96 -4.00 23.15 -10.71
N PHE A 97 -5.15 23.05 -10.06
CA PHE A 97 -6.24 24.03 -10.22
C PHE A 97 -5.92 25.41 -9.62
N SER A 98 -5.14 25.47 -8.54
CA SER A 98 -4.72 26.74 -7.94
C SER A 98 -3.64 27.46 -8.77
N MET A 99 -2.84 26.73 -9.56
CA MET A 99 -1.81 27.31 -10.43
C MET A 99 -2.41 27.97 -11.70
N ASN A 100 -3.57 27.51 -12.15
CA ASN A 100 -4.24 27.99 -13.36
C ASN A 100 -5.22 29.16 -13.12
N ARG A 101 -5.13 29.86 -11.98
CA ARG A 101 -6.03 30.97 -11.63
C ARG A 101 -5.33 32.34 -11.55
N CYS A 102 -4.15 32.45 -12.16
CA CYS A 102 -3.49 33.72 -12.42
C CYS A 102 -3.41 33.96 -13.94
N VAL A 103 -4.53 34.39 -14.53
CA VAL A 103 -4.58 35.17 -15.78
C VAL A 103 -5.59 36.28 -15.55
#